data_AF-A0A7M7PT22-F1
#
_entry.id   AF-A0A7M7PT22-F1
#
_cell.length_a   1.000
_cell.length_b   1.000
_cell.length_c   1.000
_cell.angle_alpha   90.00
_cell.angle_beta   90.00
_cell.angle_gamma   90.00
#
_symmetry.space_group_name_H-M   'P 1'
#
loop_
_entity.id
_entity.type
_entity.pdbx_description
1 polymer ?
#
loop_
_entity_poly.entity_id
_entity_poly.type
_entity_poly.pdbx_seq_one_letter_code
_entity_poly.pdbx_strand_id
1 'polypeptide(L)'
;MLSKWKASQTSGNKAIQTLKLVWESVQAVPKAENQEDEGSSRDIEQTPVQKTAPSELTFEPEDMEIIRTSNVDAVTEKHAESLQDLDRHGGVPATEELSLVAFRVKSLPLACSFGKALHLNDDLIVGFIDLPSSSVLHKIARQLVDRWCNCLKLEEREEQFAKLLSEYKSPDFKTGREEISKAMESKTDLLELCHRLNVNSSGFLQIMCTSLTFPSHIINRIAVKMLNEWVHQGGTRERLLEVAQAFRFHDAAVKITEAMEYQPSYIPFISHGSIDHKGGQLTLGELGITVSIPEGAIPKSMRSVVTLRVQTHDTHRFPVREGEVVISPAVECSLTQELIKPATVVLPHCINHHERKDDSSVILYTKTGPETFGRSNLTPRISQISKNEIKFPTRHLQAWALSSNDLQGLQLKCVVFQPLVMTHAEKPTLRVYIVHPYINYVEDITNKEKSSPVPYCQVMKEFRFSIELRARDLKILFVDGTKRNKRAVNMPE
;
A
#
# COMPACT_ATOMS: atom_id res chain seq x y z
N MET A 1 24.69 -6.22 13.99
CA MET A 1 24.18 -5.58 12.77
C MET A 1 22.67 -5.34 12.83
N LEU A 2 21.83 -6.34 13.16
CA LEU A 2 20.40 -6.16 13.44
C LEU A 2 20.07 -5.11 14.52
N SER A 3 20.92 -4.99 15.54
CA SER A 3 20.77 -4.00 16.62
C SER A 3 20.99 -2.56 16.16
N LYS A 4 21.78 -2.33 15.11
CA LYS A 4 21.99 -0.99 14.51
C LYS A 4 20.82 -0.60 13.60
N TRP A 5 20.20 -1.57 12.92
CA TRP A 5 18.99 -1.37 12.10
C TRP A 5 17.75 -1.06 12.94
N LYS A 6 17.60 -1.74 14.10
CA LYS A 6 16.49 -1.47 15.03
C LYS A 6 16.59 -0.09 15.69
N ALA A 7 17.80 0.46 15.81
CA ALA A 7 18.06 1.78 16.38
C ALA A 7 17.91 2.93 15.35
N SER A 8 17.92 2.65 14.04
CA SER A 8 17.81 3.66 12.98
C SER A 8 16.37 3.93 12.51
N GLN A 9 15.38 3.21 13.06
CA GLN A 9 13.96 3.48 12.79
C GLN A 9 13.51 4.72 13.57
N THR A 10 13.23 5.81 12.87
CA THR A 10 12.56 6.97 13.49
C THR A 10 11.16 6.57 13.93
N SER A 11 10.87 6.79 15.22
CA SER A 11 9.57 6.52 15.83
C SER A 11 8.40 7.17 15.08
N GLY A 12 7.23 6.52 15.14
CA GLY A 12 6.07 6.72 14.26
C GLY A 12 5.63 8.17 14.02
N ASN A 13 5.72 9.06 15.01
CA ASN A 13 5.31 10.46 14.84
C ASN A 13 6.18 11.25 13.85
N LYS A 14 7.47 10.93 13.73
CA LYS A 14 8.39 11.64 12.81
C LYS A 14 8.25 11.15 11.36
N ALA A 15 7.91 9.87 11.18
CA ALA A 15 7.58 9.29 9.89
C ALA A 15 6.24 9.82 9.34
N ILE A 16 5.22 9.96 10.20
CA ILE A 16 3.90 10.52 9.85
C ILE A 16 4.01 11.99 9.43
N GLN A 17 4.80 12.80 10.15
CA GLN A 17 5.07 14.20 9.79
C GLN A 17 5.78 14.33 8.44
N THR A 18 6.72 13.42 8.15
CA THR A 18 7.45 13.41 6.87
C THR A 18 6.53 13.05 5.70
N LEU A 19 5.61 12.09 5.88
CA LEU A 19 4.61 11.74 4.87
C LEU A 19 3.60 12.87 4.62
N LYS A 20 3.18 13.61 5.67
CA LYS A 20 2.34 14.81 5.52
C LYS A 20 3.02 15.90 4.68
N LEU A 21 4.29 16.19 4.95
CA LEU A 21 5.06 17.20 4.20
C LEU A 21 5.27 16.80 2.73
N VAL A 22 5.44 15.51 2.44
CA VAL A 22 5.52 14.99 1.06
C VAL A 22 4.17 15.12 0.35
N TRP A 23 3.07 14.82 1.04
CA TRP A 23 1.72 14.95 0.50
C TRP A 23 1.37 16.42 0.17
N GLU A 24 1.71 17.36 1.06
CA GLU A 24 1.53 18.80 0.85
C GLU A 24 2.38 19.34 -0.31
N SER A 25 3.60 18.81 -0.50
CA SER A 25 4.49 19.20 -1.60
C SER A 25 3.98 18.73 -2.97
N VAL A 26 3.24 17.62 -3.04
CA VAL A 26 2.64 17.12 -4.29
C VAL A 26 1.43 17.95 -4.73
N GLN A 27 0.75 18.63 -3.79
CA GLN A 27 -0.38 19.51 -4.11
C GLN A 27 0.04 20.93 -4.54
N ALA A 28 1.27 21.35 -4.26
CA ALA A 28 1.74 22.73 -4.44
C ALA A 28 2.47 23.02 -5.77
N VAL A 29 2.36 22.17 -6.80
CA VAL A 29 2.92 22.50 -8.13
C VAL A 29 2.02 23.52 -8.83
N PRO A 30 2.52 24.71 -9.22
CA PRO A 30 1.70 25.74 -9.86
C PRO A 30 1.30 25.31 -11.28
N LYS A 31 0.08 25.70 -11.67
CA LYS A 31 -0.42 25.60 -13.04
C LYS A 31 0.59 26.25 -13.98
N ALA A 32 1.25 25.45 -14.82
CA ALA A 32 2.10 25.96 -15.87
C ALA A 32 1.24 26.73 -16.89
N GLU A 33 1.69 27.94 -17.21
CA GLU A 33 1.13 28.85 -18.18
C GLU A 33 1.10 28.20 -19.58
N ASN A 34 -0.04 28.29 -20.25
CA ASN A 34 -0.17 27.91 -21.65
C ASN A 34 0.49 29.01 -22.49
N GLN A 35 1.48 28.63 -23.31
CA GLN A 35 1.95 29.47 -24.41
C GLN A 35 0.86 29.55 -25.48
N GLU A 36 0.53 30.79 -25.85
CA GLU A 36 -0.36 31.15 -26.95
C GLU A 36 0.33 30.86 -28.29
N ASP A 37 -0.45 30.34 -29.24
CA ASP A 37 -0.11 30.30 -30.67
C ASP A 37 -1.16 31.15 -31.41
N GLU A 38 -0.69 32.17 -32.12
CA GLU A 38 -1.49 33.18 -32.82
C GLU A 38 -2.22 32.60 -34.04
N GLY A 39 -3.47 33.03 -34.26
CA GLY A 39 -4.16 32.76 -35.53
C GLY A 39 -5.61 33.21 -35.62
N SER A 40 -5.81 34.47 -36.02
CA SER A 40 -6.97 35.02 -36.75
C SER A 40 -8.29 35.33 -36.01
N SER A 41 -8.40 36.64 -35.73
CA SER A 41 -9.55 37.52 -35.49
C SER A 41 -10.92 37.19 -36.13
N ARG A 42 -11.99 37.45 -35.35
CA ARG A 42 -13.12 38.34 -35.68
C ARG A 42 -13.96 38.66 -34.44
N ASP A 43 -14.13 39.95 -34.17
CA ASP A 43 -14.91 40.56 -33.08
C ASP A 43 -16.41 40.31 -33.19
N ILE A 44 -17.08 39.99 -32.06
CA ILE A 44 -18.47 40.42 -31.77
C ILE A 44 -18.59 40.73 -30.26
N GLU A 45 -19.32 41.80 -29.97
CA GLU A 45 -19.46 42.60 -28.76
C GLU A 45 -19.80 41.89 -27.44
N GLN A 46 -19.28 42.47 -26.35
CA GLN A 46 -19.59 42.16 -24.96
C GLN A 46 -20.95 42.76 -24.53
N THR A 47 -21.73 41.98 -23.76
CA THR A 47 -22.71 42.50 -22.80
C THR A 47 -22.67 41.59 -21.55
N PRO A 48 -22.75 42.13 -20.31
CA PRO A 48 -22.27 41.44 -19.13
C PRO A 48 -23.36 40.52 -18.53
N VAL A 49 -23.04 39.24 -18.31
CA VAL A 49 -23.88 38.32 -17.54
C VAL A 49 -23.14 37.89 -16.28
N GLN A 50 -23.88 38.00 -15.17
CA GLN A 50 -23.47 37.86 -13.78
C GLN A 50 -22.58 36.62 -13.50
N LYS A 51 -21.52 36.84 -12.72
CA LYS A 51 -20.79 35.79 -12.01
C LYS A 51 -21.76 35.03 -11.09
N THR A 52 -22.28 33.90 -11.54
CA THR A 52 -22.83 32.88 -10.65
C THR A 52 -21.63 32.08 -10.11
N ALA A 53 -21.39 32.19 -8.81
CA ALA A 53 -20.43 31.34 -8.12
C ALA A 53 -20.78 29.85 -8.35
N PRO A 54 -19.80 28.95 -8.53
CA PRO A 54 -20.09 27.53 -8.64
C PRO A 54 -20.70 27.08 -7.32
N SER A 55 -21.94 26.59 -7.35
CA SER A 55 -22.60 26.00 -6.19
C SER A 55 -21.72 24.85 -5.67
N GLU A 56 -21.29 24.97 -4.42
CA GLU A 56 -20.77 23.83 -3.66
C GLU A 56 -21.84 22.74 -3.71
N LEU A 57 -21.52 21.63 -4.38
CA LEU A 57 -22.30 20.42 -4.31
C LEU A 57 -22.13 19.86 -2.90
N THR A 58 -23.05 20.21 -2.01
CA THR A 58 -23.15 19.61 -0.68
C THR A 58 -23.61 18.17 -0.85
N PHE A 59 -22.67 17.23 -0.76
CA PHE A 59 -22.97 15.81 -0.74
C PHE A 59 -23.26 15.39 0.71
N GLU A 60 -24.40 14.77 0.94
CA GLU A 60 -24.70 14.11 2.22
C GLU A 60 -23.60 13.05 2.50
N PRO A 61 -22.92 13.11 3.66
CA PRO A 61 -21.91 12.13 4.02
C PRO A 61 -22.55 10.75 4.23
N GLU A 62 -21.81 9.67 3.91
CA GLU A 62 -22.23 8.32 4.29
C GLU A 62 -22.34 8.23 5.82
N ASP A 63 -23.50 7.85 6.35
CA ASP A 63 -23.74 7.68 7.78
C ASP A 63 -22.91 6.50 8.31
N MET A 64 -21.72 6.81 8.84
CA MET A 64 -20.75 5.82 9.30
C MET A 64 -20.10 6.26 10.62
N GLU A 65 -19.92 5.30 11.51
CA GLU A 65 -19.14 5.46 12.73
C GLU A 65 -17.64 5.37 12.41
N ILE A 66 -16.84 6.38 12.80
CA ILE A 66 -15.39 6.39 12.55
C ILE A 66 -14.64 5.77 13.73
N ILE A 67 -13.91 4.68 13.44
CA ILE A 67 -13.00 3.99 14.34
C ILE A 67 -11.57 4.43 14.04
N ARG A 68 -10.85 4.88 15.06
CA ARG A 68 -9.40 5.18 14.98
C ARG A 68 -8.61 4.04 15.58
N THR A 69 -7.70 3.43 14.81
CA THR A 69 -6.93 2.26 15.26
C THR A 69 -5.78 2.61 16.20
N SER A 70 -5.59 3.88 16.56
CA SER A 70 -4.54 4.33 17.50
C SER A 70 -4.72 3.83 18.94
N ASN A 71 -5.79 3.10 19.25
CA ASN A 71 -6.14 2.59 20.59
C ASN A 71 -6.53 1.10 20.61
N VAL A 72 -6.24 0.31 19.56
CA VAL A 72 -6.39 -1.15 19.67
C VAL A 72 -5.10 -1.68 20.27
N ASP A 73 -5.16 -2.10 21.53
CA ASP A 73 -4.06 -2.73 22.24
C ASP A 73 -3.41 -3.78 21.33
N ALA A 74 -2.09 -3.67 21.17
CA ALA A 74 -1.27 -4.70 20.57
C ALA A 74 -1.35 -5.95 21.44
N VAL A 75 -2.41 -6.75 21.27
CA VAL A 75 -2.52 -8.07 21.87
C VAL A 75 -1.35 -8.87 21.33
N THR A 76 -0.43 -9.12 22.24
CA THR A 76 0.89 -9.67 21.99
C THR A 76 0.76 -11.18 21.81
N GLU A 77 0.27 -11.65 20.67
CA GLU A 77 0.39 -13.06 20.33
C GLU A 77 1.72 -13.32 19.62
N LYS A 78 2.74 -13.58 20.43
CA LYS A 78 3.95 -14.30 20.01
C LYS A 78 3.57 -15.73 19.61
N HIS A 79 3.14 -15.93 18.37
CA HIS A 79 3.38 -17.22 17.72
C HIS A 79 4.65 -17.09 16.88
N ALA A 80 5.64 -17.89 17.24
CA ALA A 80 6.91 -18.00 16.56
C ALA A 80 6.65 -18.44 15.10
N GLU A 81 6.65 -17.47 14.19
CA GLU A 81 6.67 -17.70 12.75
C GLU A 81 7.88 -18.58 12.42
N SER A 82 7.59 -19.77 11.91
CA SER A 82 8.64 -20.66 11.42
C SER A 82 9.26 -20.04 10.17
N LEU A 83 10.59 -20.03 10.12
CA LEU A 83 11.48 -19.47 9.09
C LEU A 83 11.37 -20.11 7.69
N GLN A 84 10.18 -20.56 7.27
CA GLN A 84 9.95 -21.20 5.96
C GLN A 84 8.88 -20.54 5.08
N ASP A 85 8.23 -19.45 5.51
CA ASP A 85 7.37 -18.62 4.62
C ASP A 85 8.20 -17.64 3.77
N LEU A 86 9.08 -18.21 2.95
CA LEU A 86 10.00 -17.47 2.07
C LEU A 86 9.38 -17.02 0.74
N ASP A 87 8.07 -17.16 0.55
CA ASP A 87 7.34 -16.43 -0.49
C ASP A 87 6.74 -15.15 0.11
N ARG A 88 7.61 -14.15 0.28
CA ARG A 88 7.20 -12.77 0.55
C ARG A 88 6.54 -12.18 -0.70
N HIS A 89 5.27 -12.51 -0.86
CA HIS A 89 4.16 -11.79 -1.51
C HIS A 89 4.45 -10.97 -2.77
N GLY A 90 5.23 -11.48 -3.71
CA GLY A 90 5.34 -10.81 -5.01
C GLY A 90 6.33 -11.40 -6.00
N GLY A 91 7.29 -12.17 -5.49
CA GLY A 91 8.48 -12.51 -6.25
C GLY A 91 9.41 -11.31 -6.45
N VAL A 92 10.60 -11.59 -6.96
CA VAL A 92 11.60 -10.56 -7.30
C VAL A 92 11.20 -9.91 -8.63
N PRO A 93 11.13 -8.57 -8.71
CA PRO A 93 10.87 -7.88 -9.97
C PRO A 93 11.98 -8.14 -11.01
N ALA A 94 11.60 -8.28 -12.27
CA ALA A 94 12.50 -8.43 -13.40
C ALA A 94 13.14 -7.08 -13.78
N THR A 95 14.30 -7.14 -14.42
CA THR A 95 15.05 -5.95 -14.86
C THR A 95 14.26 -5.05 -15.80
N GLU A 96 13.37 -5.62 -16.62
CA GLU A 96 12.48 -4.87 -17.50
C GLU A 96 11.46 -4.02 -16.70
N GLU A 97 10.86 -4.60 -15.66
CA GLU A 97 9.93 -3.91 -14.76
C GLU A 97 10.62 -2.72 -14.07
N LEU A 98 11.84 -2.94 -13.56
CA LEU A 98 12.65 -1.89 -12.94
C LEU A 98 12.98 -0.76 -13.93
N SER A 99 13.29 -1.11 -15.17
CA SER A 99 13.64 -0.15 -16.22
C SER A 99 12.44 0.71 -16.62
N LEU A 100 11.25 0.13 -16.73
CA LEU A 100 10.01 0.84 -17.01
C LEU A 100 9.67 1.86 -15.92
N VAL A 101 9.82 1.48 -14.65
CA VAL A 101 9.60 2.38 -13.51
C VAL A 101 10.66 3.50 -13.52
N ALA A 102 11.94 3.15 -13.67
CA ALA A 102 13.03 4.12 -13.69
C ALA A 102 12.85 5.17 -14.79
N PHE A 103 12.37 4.80 -15.99
CA PHE A 103 12.15 5.72 -17.09
C PHE A 103 11.10 6.82 -16.80
N ARG A 104 10.21 6.59 -15.83
CA ARG A 104 9.19 7.56 -15.42
C ARG A 104 9.72 8.61 -14.44
N VAL A 105 10.88 8.37 -13.85
CA VAL A 105 11.53 9.29 -12.92
C VAL A 105 12.29 10.36 -13.73
N LYS A 106 11.67 11.53 -13.93
CA LYS A 106 12.19 12.59 -14.82
C LYS A 106 13.03 13.66 -14.14
N SER A 107 13.05 13.73 -12.82
CA SER A 107 13.76 14.78 -12.07
C SER A 107 14.41 14.24 -10.80
N LEU A 108 15.41 14.96 -10.28
CA LEU A 108 16.08 14.58 -9.05
C LEU A 108 15.15 14.64 -7.83
N PRO A 109 14.32 15.67 -7.63
CA PRO A 109 13.34 15.66 -6.53
C PRO A 109 12.41 14.45 -6.57
N LEU A 110 11.99 14.05 -7.78
CA LEU A 110 11.15 12.87 -7.98
C LEU A 110 11.92 11.57 -7.68
N ALA A 111 13.20 11.47 -8.06
CA ALA A 111 14.04 10.32 -7.72
C ALA A 111 14.23 10.17 -6.20
N CYS A 112 14.38 11.29 -5.49
CA CYS A 112 14.55 11.30 -4.04
C CYS A 112 13.26 10.90 -3.31
N SER A 113 12.10 11.43 -3.73
CA SER A 113 10.81 11.01 -3.16
C SER A 113 10.51 9.55 -3.49
N PHE A 114 10.85 9.10 -4.70
CA PHE A 114 10.74 7.72 -5.11
C PHE A 114 11.63 6.78 -4.26
N GLY A 115 12.90 7.11 -4.05
CA GLY A 115 13.79 6.35 -3.18
C GLY A 115 13.28 6.24 -1.74
N LYS A 116 12.69 7.32 -1.21
CA LYS A 116 12.05 7.31 0.12
C LYS A 116 10.82 6.40 0.18
N ALA A 117 10.00 6.36 -0.87
CA ALA A 117 8.85 5.46 -0.94
C ALA A 117 9.28 3.98 -1.02
N LEU A 118 10.46 3.70 -1.58
CA LEU A 118 11.11 2.39 -1.52
C LEU A 118 11.78 2.08 -0.17
N HIS A 119 11.66 2.97 0.83
CA HIS A 119 12.31 2.87 2.14
C HIS A 119 13.85 2.83 2.09
N LEU A 120 14.46 3.42 1.07
CA LEU A 120 15.90 3.64 1.05
C LEU A 120 16.28 4.76 2.01
N ASN A 121 17.36 4.56 2.77
CA ASN A 121 17.90 5.58 3.66
C ASN A 121 18.45 6.77 2.86
N ASP A 122 18.34 7.97 3.43
CA ASP A 122 18.83 9.20 2.80
C ASP A 122 20.33 9.11 2.45
N ASP A 123 21.14 8.42 3.26
CA ASP A 123 22.56 8.18 2.98
C ASP A 123 22.80 7.39 1.69
N LEU A 124 21.99 6.35 1.46
CA LEU A 124 22.08 5.53 0.24
C LEU A 124 21.66 6.35 -0.96
N ILE A 125 20.55 7.09 -0.84
CA ILE A 125 20.04 7.99 -1.89
C ILE A 125 21.11 9.02 -2.27
N VAL A 126 21.71 9.68 -1.28
CA VAL A 126 22.84 10.61 -1.48
C VAL A 126 23.99 9.90 -2.17
N GLY A 127 24.32 8.67 -1.75
CA GLY A 127 25.36 7.83 -2.32
C GLY A 127 25.23 7.64 -3.84
N PHE A 128 24.02 7.44 -4.36
CA PHE A 128 23.77 7.19 -5.78
C PHE A 128 23.86 8.42 -6.68
N ILE A 129 23.83 9.63 -6.12
CA ILE A 129 23.88 10.88 -6.87
C ILE A 129 25.34 11.25 -7.13
N ASP A 130 25.77 11.16 -8.38
CA ASP A 130 27.10 11.58 -8.81
C ASP A 130 27.11 13.10 -9.07
N LEU A 131 28.12 13.81 -8.56
CA LEU A 131 28.22 15.26 -8.69
C LEU A 131 29.01 15.61 -9.96
N PRO A 132 28.42 16.37 -10.91
CA PRO A 132 28.93 16.45 -12.29
C PRO A 132 30.09 17.43 -12.47
N SER A 133 30.36 18.35 -11.53
CA SER A 133 31.43 19.34 -11.65
C SER A 133 31.84 19.98 -10.32
N SER A 134 33.05 20.54 -10.26
CA SER A 134 33.54 21.33 -9.11
C SER A 134 32.71 22.59 -8.88
N SER A 135 32.23 23.25 -9.93
CA SER A 135 31.31 24.40 -9.79
C SER A 135 30.02 24.05 -9.03
N VAL A 136 29.54 22.82 -9.22
CA VAL A 136 28.37 22.30 -8.52
C VAL A 136 28.71 21.96 -7.07
N LEU A 137 29.88 21.38 -6.81
CA LEU A 137 30.38 21.16 -5.44
C LEU A 137 30.44 22.48 -4.66
N HIS A 138 31.06 23.50 -5.25
CA HIS A 138 31.19 24.82 -4.66
C HIS A 138 29.82 25.44 -4.36
N LYS A 139 28.86 25.35 -5.28
CA LYS A 139 27.50 25.85 -5.10
C LYS A 139 26.77 25.14 -3.94
N ILE A 140 26.88 23.83 -3.85
CA ILE A 140 26.26 23.03 -2.78
C ILE A 140 26.91 23.38 -1.42
N ALA A 141 28.24 23.46 -1.36
CA ALA A 141 28.98 23.84 -0.17
C ALA A 141 28.52 25.20 0.38
N ARG A 142 28.34 26.16 -0.54
CA ARG A 142 27.86 27.50 -0.20
C ARG A 142 26.47 27.47 0.42
N GLN A 143 25.54 26.72 -0.18
CA GLN A 143 24.18 26.58 0.34
C GLN A 143 24.12 25.81 1.65
N LEU A 144 25.01 24.84 1.87
CA LEU A 144 25.14 24.14 3.14
C LEU A 144 25.52 25.09 4.27
N VAL A 145 26.54 25.91 4.05
CA VAL A 145 27.00 26.92 5.01
C VAL A 145 25.89 27.95 5.26
N ASP A 146 25.22 28.45 4.21
CA ASP A 146 24.12 29.40 4.36
C ASP A 146 22.97 28.83 5.20
N ARG A 147 22.57 27.59 4.89
CA ARG A 147 21.47 26.92 5.57
C ARG A 147 21.82 26.68 7.04
N TRP A 148 23.03 26.22 7.32
CA TRP A 148 23.52 26.02 8.67
C TRP A 148 23.54 27.34 9.45
N CYS A 149 24.13 28.40 8.89
CA CYS A 149 24.14 29.73 9.51
C CYS A 149 22.73 30.23 9.82
N ASN A 150 21.79 30.03 8.90
CA ASN A 150 20.38 30.43 9.07
C ASN A 150 19.65 29.65 10.18
N CYS A 151 20.13 28.47 10.56
CA CYS A 151 19.56 27.67 11.66
C CYS A 151 20.16 28.03 13.04
N LEU A 152 21.26 28.78 13.10
CA LEU A 152 21.86 29.24 14.36
C LEU A 152 21.13 30.48 14.90
N LYS A 153 21.06 30.58 16.24
CA LYS A 153 20.64 31.82 16.90
C LYS A 153 21.64 32.93 16.61
N LEU A 154 21.17 34.17 16.49
CA LEU A 154 22.02 35.33 16.14
C LEU A 154 23.25 35.46 17.06
N GLU A 155 23.04 35.16 18.34
CA GLU A 155 24.04 35.24 19.42
C GLU A 155 25.14 34.15 19.32
N GLU A 156 24.81 32.96 18.80
CA GLU A 156 25.73 31.82 18.65
C GLU A 156 26.41 31.78 17.28
N ARG A 157 25.88 32.55 16.31
CA ARG A 157 26.31 32.52 14.91
C ARG A 157 27.74 33.01 14.75
N GLU A 158 28.11 34.12 15.39
CA GLU A 158 29.45 34.70 15.23
C GLU A 158 30.55 33.81 15.85
N GLU A 159 30.30 33.23 17.03
CA GLU A 159 31.25 32.35 17.72
C GLU A 159 31.45 31.02 16.99
N GLN A 160 30.35 30.35 16.60
CA GLN A 160 30.44 29.08 15.88
C GLN A 160 31.03 29.27 14.47
N PHE A 161 30.75 30.39 13.81
CA PHE A 161 31.32 30.69 12.51
C PHE A 161 32.80 31.06 12.60
N ALA A 162 33.21 31.83 13.61
CA ALA A 162 34.63 32.12 13.85
C ALA A 162 35.42 30.84 14.15
N LYS A 163 34.84 29.89 14.89
CA LYS A 163 35.41 28.56 15.09
C LYS A 163 35.60 27.82 13.76
N LEU A 164 34.58 27.79 12.90
CA LEU A 164 34.66 27.18 11.58
C LEU A 164 35.73 27.88 10.69
N LEU A 165 35.77 29.21 10.67
CA LEU A 165 36.72 29.99 9.85
C LEU A 165 38.17 29.88 10.32
N SER A 166 38.40 29.71 11.62
CA SER A 166 39.76 29.52 12.16
C SER A 166 40.47 28.32 11.54
N GLU A 167 39.72 27.30 11.13
CA GLU A 167 40.22 26.10 10.48
C GLU A 167 40.55 26.32 8.99
N TYR A 168 39.97 27.35 8.36
CA TYR A 168 40.20 27.71 6.95
C TYR A 168 41.09 28.95 6.76
N LYS A 169 41.57 29.56 7.86
CA LYS A 169 42.46 30.76 7.86
C LYS A 169 41.88 31.99 7.15
N SER A 170 40.56 32.18 7.22
CA SER A 170 39.87 33.30 6.55
C SER A 170 39.55 34.46 7.48
N PRO A 171 39.68 35.73 7.03
CA PRO A 171 39.49 36.90 7.89
C PRO A 171 38.04 37.40 8.02
N ASP A 172 37.12 37.08 7.09
CA ASP A 172 35.75 37.60 7.11
C ASP A 172 34.67 36.60 6.64
N PHE A 173 33.39 36.92 6.90
CA PHE A 173 32.25 36.05 6.62
C PHE A 173 32.08 35.69 5.14
N LYS A 174 32.32 36.65 4.25
CA LYS A 174 32.06 36.51 2.81
C LYS A 174 33.20 35.75 2.13
N THR A 175 34.44 36.07 2.48
CA THR A 175 35.66 35.44 2.00
C THR A 175 35.77 34.02 2.52
N GLY A 176 35.45 33.79 3.80
CA GLY A 176 35.47 32.46 4.40
C GLY A 176 34.47 31.49 3.79
N ARG A 177 33.27 31.97 3.46
CA ARG A 177 32.26 31.19 2.72
C ARG A 177 32.77 30.76 1.33
N GLU A 178 33.50 31.64 0.66
CA GLU A 178 34.06 31.37 -0.67
C GLU A 178 35.29 30.45 -0.59
N GLU A 179 36.10 30.55 0.46
CA GLU A 179 37.25 29.68 0.72
C GLU A 179 36.81 28.26 1.09
N ILE A 180 35.83 28.10 1.99
CA ILE A 180 35.23 26.79 2.31
C ILE A 180 34.68 26.14 1.04
N SER A 181 33.98 26.94 0.22
CA SER A 181 33.41 26.48 -1.04
C SER A 181 34.49 26.01 -2.02
N LYS A 182 35.59 26.76 -2.17
CA LYS A 182 36.73 26.42 -3.06
C LYS A 182 37.57 25.24 -2.56
N ALA A 183 37.56 24.97 -1.26
CA ALA A 183 38.28 23.84 -0.67
C ALA A 183 37.60 22.49 -0.96
N MET A 184 36.38 22.48 -1.51
CA MET A 184 35.65 21.25 -1.82
C MET A 184 36.09 20.70 -3.18
N GLU A 185 36.97 19.71 -3.18
CA GLU A 185 37.48 19.08 -4.40
C GLU A 185 36.67 17.82 -4.77
N SER A 186 35.95 17.25 -3.80
CA SER A 186 35.26 15.97 -3.93
C SER A 186 33.92 15.93 -3.19
N LYS A 187 33.13 14.88 -3.47
CA LYS A 187 31.90 14.57 -2.72
C LYS A 187 32.19 14.19 -1.27
N THR A 188 33.35 13.56 -1.00
CA THR A 188 33.76 13.20 0.37
C THR A 188 34.00 14.44 1.22
N ASP A 189 34.58 15.50 0.64
CA ASP A 189 34.80 16.77 1.34
C ASP A 189 33.47 17.43 1.73
N LEU A 190 32.47 17.35 0.84
CA LEU A 190 31.11 17.81 1.15
C LEU A 190 30.45 17.01 2.27
N LEU A 191 30.64 15.69 2.31
CA LEU A 191 30.09 14.85 3.37
C LEU A 191 30.78 15.14 4.71
N GLU A 192 32.09 15.37 4.71
CA GLU A 192 32.84 15.80 5.89
C GLU A 192 32.37 17.18 6.37
N LEU A 193 32.14 18.12 5.44
CA LEU A 193 31.55 19.41 5.76
C LEU A 193 30.16 19.26 6.38
N CYS A 194 29.30 18.40 5.83
CA CYS A 194 27.99 18.09 6.43
C CYS A 194 28.12 17.56 7.86
N HIS A 195 29.05 16.65 8.13
CA HIS A 195 29.33 16.16 9.48
C HIS A 195 29.77 17.27 10.43
N ARG A 196 30.68 18.15 9.98
CA ARG A 196 31.17 19.30 10.78
C ARG A 196 30.09 20.32 11.07
N LEU A 197 29.21 20.57 10.10
CA LEU A 197 28.05 21.47 10.24
C LEU A 197 26.86 20.82 10.95
N ASN A 198 26.96 19.54 11.34
CA ASN A 198 25.87 18.75 11.92
C ASN A 198 24.59 18.75 11.05
N VAL A 199 24.77 18.78 9.72
CA VAL A 199 23.68 18.71 8.74
C VAL A 199 23.40 17.24 8.45
N ASN A 200 22.18 16.78 8.72
CA ASN A 200 21.77 15.42 8.39
C ASN A 200 21.59 15.20 6.89
N SER A 201 21.58 13.93 6.48
CA SER A 201 21.51 13.51 5.08
C SER A 201 20.22 13.97 4.38
N SER A 202 19.11 14.11 5.11
CA SER A 202 17.86 14.71 4.61
C SER A 202 18.05 16.18 4.22
N GLY A 203 18.73 16.96 5.08
CA GLY A 203 19.07 18.36 4.83
C GLY A 203 20.01 18.52 3.64
N PHE A 204 21.00 17.64 3.51
CA PHE A 204 21.91 17.61 2.37
C PHE A 204 21.19 17.23 1.07
N LEU A 205 20.34 16.20 1.11
CA LEU A 205 19.54 15.76 -0.03
C LEU A 205 18.60 16.86 -0.54
N GLN A 206 17.98 17.62 0.36
CA GLN A 206 17.14 18.74 -0.01
C GLN A 206 17.93 19.84 -0.75
N ILE A 207 19.15 20.15 -0.31
CA ILE A 207 20.03 21.11 -0.99
C ILE A 207 20.42 20.59 -2.38
N MET A 208 20.73 19.30 -2.51
CA MET A 208 21.00 18.70 -3.81
C MET A 208 19.79 18.80 -4.75
N CYS A 209 18.59 18.50 -4.27
CA CYS A 209 17.35 18.60 -5.04
C CYS A 209 17.05 20.02 -5.56
N THR A 210 17.44 21.07 -4.84
CA THR A 210 17.22 22.46 -5.25
C THR A 210 18.37 23.00 -6.10
N SER A 211 19.59 22.50 -5.89
CA SER A 211 20.79 22.99 -6.60
C SER A 211 21.11 22.29 -7.89
N LEU A 212 20.73 21.01 -8.03
CA LEU A 212 21.11 20.14 -9.14
C LEU A 212 19.99 20.01 -10.17
N THR A 213 20.39 20.11 -11.43
CA THR A 213 19.57 19.71 -12.57
C THR A 213 20.38 18.73 -13.39
N PHE A 214 19.76 17.60 -13.74
CA PHE A 214 20.38 16.54 -14.53
C PHE A 214 19.54 16.26 -15.76
N PRO A 215 20.18 15.90 -16.90
CA PRO A 215 19.49 15.28 -18.01
C PRO A 215 18.73 14.01 -17.59
N SER A 216 17.62 13.71 -18.27
CA SER A 216 16.76 12.56 -17.97
C SER A 216 17.51 11.23 -17.91
N HIS A 217 18.47 11.00 -18.81
CA HIS A 217 19.25 9.76 -18.83
C HIS A 217 20.12 9.56 -17.57
N ILE A 218 20.60 10.64 -16.93
CA ILE A 218 21.35 10.57 -15.67
C ILE A 218 20.39 10.26 -14.52
N ILE A 219 19.23 10.92 -14.47
CA ILE A 219 18.19 10.61 -13.47
C ILE A 219 17.75 9.15 -13.57
N ASN A 220 17.52 8.64 -14.78
CA ASN A 220 17.16 7.25 -15.01
C ASN A 220 18.22 6.30 -14.46
N ARG A 221 19.52 6.59 -14.67
CA ARG A 221 20.61 5.78 -14.09
C ARG A 221 20.60 5.79 -12.57
N ILE A 222 20.34 6.94 -11.94
CA ILE A 222 20.20 7.05 -10.48
C ILE A 222 19.04 6.18 -10.00
N ALA A 223 17.87 6.28 -10.64
CA ALA A 223 16.69 5.50 -10.30
C ALA A 223 16.92 3.99 -10.46
N VAL A 224 17.63 3.54 -11.52
CA VAL A 224 18.00 2.12 -11.69
C VAL A 224 18.96 1.65 -10.59
N LYS A 225 19.97 2.45 -10.21
CA LYS A 225 20.87 2.11 -9.09
C LYS A 225 20.08 1.92 -7.79
N MET A 226 19.14 2.83 -7.49
CA MET A 226 18.25 2.75 -6.33
C MET A 226 17.40 1.49 -6.35
N LEU A 227 16.77 1.18 -7.48
CA LEU A 227 15.92 0.01 -7.65
C LEU A 227 16.71 -1.29 -7.49
N ASN A 228 17.90 -1.37 -8.07
CA ASN A 228 18.76 -2.54 -7.93
C ASN A 228 19.15 -2.75 -6.47
N GLU A 229 19.59 -1.70 -5.76
CA GLU A 229 19.91 -1.81 -4.33
C GLU A 229 18.68 -2.24 -3.51
N TRP A 230 17.52 -1.63 -3.78
CA TRP A 230 16.28 -1.99 -3.10
C TRP A 230 15.89 -3.46 -3.33
N VAL A 231 16.06 -3.99 -4.55
CA VAL A 231 15.88 -5.42 -4.83
C VAL A 231 16.89 -6.28 -4.07
N HIS A 232 18.16 -5.88 -3.99
CA HIS A 232 19.17 -6.58 -3.18
C HIS A 232 18.82 -6.62 -1.70
N GLN A 233 18.11 -5.60 -1.19
CA GLN A 233 17.60 -5.55 0.18
C GLN A 233 16.30 -6.34 0.40
N GLY A 234 15.85 -7.10 -0.60
CA GLY A 234 14.64 -7.95 -0.53
C GLY A 234 13.37 -7.27 -1.02
N GLY A 235 13.49 -6.27 -1.92
CA GLY A 235 12.35 -5.63 -2.57
C GLY A 235 11.46 -6.62 -3.35
N THR A 236 10.14 -6.47 -3.22
CA THR A 236 9.13 -7.37 -3.80
C THR A 236 8.34 -6.69 -4.92
N ARG A 237 7.85 -7.46 -5.89
CA ARG A 237 7.00 -6.93 -6.97
C ARG A 237 5.75 -6.21 -6.47
N GLU A 238 5.11 -6.72 -5.43
CA GLU A 238 3.97 -6.05 -4.79
C GLU A 238 4.32 -4.65 -4.31
N ARG A 239 5.46 -4.50 -3.60
CA ARG A 239 5.87 -3.18 -3.14
C ARG A 239 6.24 -2.25 -4.30
N LEU A 240 6.83 -2.78 -5.37
CA LEU A 240 7.10 -1.99 -6.58
C LEU A 240 5.80 -1.47 -7.21
N LEU A 241 4.76 -2.31 -7.26
CA LEU A 241 3.44 -1.95 -7.76
C LEU A 241 2.80 -0.84 -6.92
N GLU A 242 2.79 -0.98 -5.60
CA GLU A 242 2.26 0.04 -4.68
C GLU A 242 2.94 1.41 -4.90
N VAL A 243 4.26 1.41 -5.02
CA VAL A 243 5.02 2.64 -5.29
C VAL A 243 4.71 3.17 -6.69
N ALA A 244 4.70 2.33 -7.73
CA ALA A 244 4.37 2.77 -9.09
C ALA A 244 2.96 3.41 -9.17
N GLN A 245 1.99 2.85 -8.46
CA GLN A 245 0.63 3.40 -8.35
C GLN A 245 0.63 4.75 -7.61
N ALA A 246 1.31 4.87 -6.48
CA ALA A 246 1.41 6.11 -5.71
C ALA A 246 2.00 7.26 -6.53
N PHE A 247 2.99 6.97 -7.38
CA PHE A 247 3.62 7.94 -8.28
C PHE A 247 2.89 8.10 -9.63
N ARG A 248 1.78 7.39 -9.85
CA ARG A 248 0.99 7.42 -11.09
C ARG A 248 1.81 7.04 -12.33
N PHE A 249 2.65 6.02 -12.22
CA PHE A 249 3.39 5.45 -13.32
C PHE A 249 2.54 4.38 -14.04
N HIS A 250 1.46 4.80 -14.71
CA HIS A 250 0.42 3.90 -15.23
C HIS A 250 0.96 2.73 -16.06
N ASP A 251 1.75 3.01 -17.09
CA ASP A 251 2.24 1.98 -18.01
C ASP A 251 3.13 0.95 -17.30
N ALA A 252 3.90 1.40 -16.29
CA ALA A 252 4.74 0.52 -15.48
C ALA A 252 3.88 -0.32 -14.52
N ALA A 253 2.88 0.29 -13.87
CA ALA A 253 1.96 -0.42 -12.98
C ALA A 253 1.17 -1.50 -13.73
N VAL A 254 0.67 -1.25 -14.94
CA VAL A 254 0.01 -2.27 -15.77
C VAL A 254 0.96 -3.44 -16.03
N LYS A 255 2.19 -3.15 -16.49
CA LYS A 255 3.17 -4.20 -16.80
C LYS A 255 3.56 -5.05 -15.60
N ILE A 256 3.71 -4.42 -14.43
CA ILE A 256 3.99 -5.12 -13.18
C ILE A 256 2.82 -6.02 -12.80
N THR A 257 1.57 -5.54 -12.89
CA THR A 257 0.41 -6.36 -12.54
C THR A 257 0.19 -7.51 -13.53
N GLU A 258 0.36 -7.28 -14.84
CA GLU A 258 0.35 -8.35 -15.84
C GLU A 258 1.38 -9.43 -15.46
N ALA A 259 2.61 -9.04 -15.10
CA ALA A 259 3.64 -9.99 -14.69
C ALA A 259 3.26 -10.77 -13.41
N MET A 260 2.51 -10.16 -12.49
CA MET A 260 1.99 -10.81 -11.28
C MET A 260 0.93 -11.87 -11.59
N GLU A 261 -0.01 -11.58 -12.50
CA GLU A 261 -1.08 -12.51 -12.88
C GLU A 261 -0.56 -13.81 -13.52
N TYR A 262 0.54 -13.73 -14.27
CA TYR A 262 1.13 -14.89 -14.97
C TYR A 262 2.16 -15.67 -14.15
N GLN A 263 2.46 -15.29 -12.90
CA GLN A 263 3.44 -16.03 -12.09
C GLN A 263 2.83 -17.30 -11.49
N PRO A 264 3.31 -18.51 -11.85
CA PRO A 264 2.72 -19.77 -11.40
C PRO A 264 2.76 -20.01 -9.88
N SER A 265 3.65 -19.32 -9.17
CA SER A 265 3.80 -19.39 -7.71
C SER A 265 3.09 -18.25 -6.96
N TYR A 266 2.54 -17.26 -7.68
CA TYR A 266 1.96 -16.07 -7.08
C TYR A 266 0.45 -16.23 -6.98
N ILE A 267 -0.07 -16.49 -5.76
CA ILE A 267 -1.51 -16.62 -5.52
C ILE A 267 -1.98 -15.64 -4.43
N PRO A 268 -2.03 -14.34 -4.72
CA PRO A 268 -3.11 -13.52 -4.25
C PRO A 268 -4.12 -13.38 -5.39
N PHE A 269 -5.41 -13.57 -5.07
CA PHE A 269 -6.51 -13.24 -5.97
C PHE A 269 -6.44 -11.75 -6.33
N ILE A 270 -5.79 -11.44 -7.46
CA ILE A 270 -5.60 -10.06 -7.95
C ILE A 270 -6.37 -9.89 -9.26
N SER A 271 -7.04 -8.76 -9.37
CA SER A 271 -7.64 -8.26 -10.60
C SER A 271 -7.18 -6.83 -10.80
N HIS A 272 -7.04 -6.39 -12.05
CA HIS A 272 -6.62 -5.02 -12.33
C HIS A 272 -7.36 -4.41 -13.51
N GLY A 273 -7.36 -3.08 -13.55
CA GLY A 273 -7.98 -2.33 -14.62
C GLY A 273 -7.59 -0.86 -14.60
N SER A 274 -7.53 -0.25 -15.78
CA SER A 274 -7.41 1.20 -15.91
C SER A 274 -8.79 1.83 -15.72
N ILE A 275 -8.94 2.64 -14.67
CA ILE A 275 -10.17 3.39 -14.40
C ILE A 275 -9.91 4.87 -14.65
N ASP A 276 -10.79 5.49 -15.41
CA ASP A 276 -10.80 6.94 -15.66
C ASP A 276 -12.20 7.52 -15.36
N HIS A 277 -12.45 8.75 -15.82
CA HIS A 277 -13.74 9.42 -15.62
C HIS A 277 -14.95 8.69 -16.24
N LYS A 278 -14.75 7.79 -17.22
CA LYS A 278 -15.81 6.93 -17.76
C LYS A 278 -16.22 5.82 -16.79
N GLY A 279 -15.45 5.63 -15.72
CA GLY A 279 -15.65 4.56 -14.78
C GLY A 279 -15.03 3.26 -15.30
N GLY A 280 -15.54 2.14 -14.81
CA GLY A 280 -15.07 0.82 -15.19
C GLY A 280 -15.52 -0.25 -14.21
N GLN A 281 -15.16 -1.50 -14.49
CA GLN A 281 -15.50 -2.63 -13.64
C GLN A 281 -14.26 -3.48 -13.42
N LEU A 282 -14.09 -3.93 -12.18
CA LEU A 282 -13.05 -4.87 -11.75
C LEU A 282 -13.74 -6.11 -11.21
N THR A 283 -13.27 -7.29 -11.61
CA THR A 283 -13.86 -8.58 -11.23
C THR A 283 -12.77 -9.55 -10.80
N LEU A 284 -12.90 -10.10 -9.60
CA LEU A 284 -12.21 -11.33 -9.19
C LEU A 284 -13.21 -12.47 -9.42
N GLY A 285 -13.21 -13.00 -10.65
CA GLY A 285 -14.19 -14.01 -11.09
C GLY A 285 -14.13 -15.28 -10.24
N GLU A 286 -12.94 -15.64 -9.78
CA GLU A 286 -12.66 -16.82 -8.96
C GLU A 286 -13.39 -16.78 -7.62
N LEU A 287 -13.63 -15.57 -7.09
CA LEU A 287 -14.27 -15.37 -5.79
C LEU A 287 -15.67 -14.79 -5.91
N GLY A 288 -16.13 -14.44 -7.12
CA GLY A 288 -17.40 -13.75 -7.33
C GLY A 288 -17.42 -12.34 -6.75
N ILE A 289 -16.26 -11.67 -6.67
CA ILE A 289 -16.17 -10.28 -6.19
C ILE A 289 -16.19 -9.35 -7.39
N THR A 290 -17.04 -8.32 -7.36
CA THR A 290 -17.14 -7.33 -8.43
C THR A 290 -17.18 -5.92 -7.84
N VAL A 291 -16.43 -5.00 -8.44
CA VAL A 291 -16.44 -3.58 -8.11
C VAL A 291 -16.77 -2.80 -9.38
N SER A 292 -17.89 -2.09 -9.38
CA SER A 292 -18.36 -1.31 -10.53
C SER A 292 -18.30 0.19 -10.19
N ILE A 293 -17.45 0.93 -10.88
CA ILE A 293 -17.24 2.37 -10.69
C ILE A 293 -18.01 3.11 -11.81
N PRO A 294 -19.01 3.94 -11.49
CA PRO A 294 -19.83 4.61 -12.50
C PRO A 294 -19.13 5.81 -13.14
N GLU A 295 -19.63 6.25 -14.30
CA GLU A 295 -19.14 7.45 -14.98
C GLU A 295 -19.27 8.70 -14.07
N GLY A 296 -18.18 9.46 -13.99
CA GLY A 296 -18.05 10.65 -13.16
C GLY A 296 -17.79 10.37 -11.68
N ALA A 297 -17.54 9.13 -11.26
CA ALA A 297 -17.07 8.82 -9.90
C ALA A 297 -15.64 9.31 -9.65
N ILE A 298 -14.81 9.37 -10.70
CA ILE A 298 -13.44 9.88 -10.68
C ILE A 298 -13.37 11.18 -11.51
N PRO A 299 -12.59 12.19 -11.09
CA PRO A 299 -12.40 13.44 -11.86
C PRO A 299 -11.86 13.22 -13.27
N LYS A 300 -12.26 14.06 -14.25
CA LYS A 300 -11.78 14.02 -15.64
C LYS A 300 -10.26 14.11 -15.81
N SER A 301 -9.57 14.77 -14.87
CA SER A 301 -8.12 14.91 -14.87
C SER A 301 -7.39 13.68 -14.33
N MET A 302 -8.11 12.65 -13.89
CA MET A 302 -7.54 11.52 -13.19
C MET A 302 -7.82 10.22 -13.95
N ARG A 303 -6.73 9.48 -14.12
CA ARG A 303 -6.71 8.09 -14.55
C ARG A 303 -5.89 7.34 -13.51
N SER A 304 -6.29 6.12 -13.17
CA SER A 304 -5.54 5.27 -12.23
C SER A 304 -5.57 3.83 -12.70
N VAL A 305 -4.45 3.13 -12.54
CA VAL A 305 -4.43 1.67 -12.61
C VAL A 305 -4.87 1.19 -11.24
N VAL A 306 -6.04 0.59 -11.19
CA VAL A 306 -6.65 0.10 -9.96
C VAL A 306 -6.45 -1.40 -9.89
N THR A 307 -6.05 -1.87 -8.73
CA THR A 307 -5.86 -3.30 -8.44
C THR A 307 -6.74 -3.67 -7.28
N LEU A 308 -7.40 -4.81 -7.41
CA LEU A 308 -8.28 -5.41 -6.43
C LEU A 308 -7.59 -6.67 -5.92
N ARG A 309 -7.40 -6.79 -4.60
CA ARG A 309 -6.75 -7.95 -3.97
C ARG A 309 -7.52 -8.44 -2.76
N VAL A 310 -7.50 -9.74 -2.50
CA VAL A 310 -7.99 -10.29 -1.22
C VAL A 310 -6.86 -10.27 -0.20
N GLN A 311 -7.15 -9.71 0.98
CA GLN A 311 -6.24 -9.68 2.11
C GLN A 311 -5.92 -11.09 2.59
N THR A 312 -4.64 -11.40 2.70
CA THR A 312 -4.13 -12.64 3.32
C THR A 312 -3.76 -12.39 4.78
N HIS A 313 -3.44 -13.47 5.51
CA HIS A 313 -3.23 -13.48 6.97
C HIS A 313 -2.21 -12.45 7.52
N ASP A 314 -1.34 -11.89 6.67
CA ASP A 314 -0.27 -10.95 7.04
C ASP A 314 -0.65 -9.47 6.95
N THR A 315 -1.89 -9.16 6.56
CA THR A 315 -2.37 -7.78 6.38
C THR A 315 -3.07 -7.23 7.64
N HIS A 316 -3.10 -5.90 7.76
CA HIS A 316 -3.70 -5.22 8.91
C HIS A 316 -5.16 -5.65 9.10
N ARG A 317 -5.43 -6.34 10.22
CA ARG A 317 -6.78 -6.83 10.55
C ARG A 317 -7.76 -5.67 10.67
N PHE A 318 -8.95 -5.84 10.09
CA PHE A 318 -10.07 -4.94 10.30
C PHE A 318 -10.39 -4.83 11.80
N PRO A 319 -10.74 -3.64 12.33
CA PRO A 319 -11.05 -3.43 13.75
C PRO A 319 -12.47 -3.91 14.08
N VAL A 320 -12.70 -5.21 13.89
CA VAL A 320 -13.98 -5.87 14.15
C VAL A 320 -14.24 -5.89 15.66
N ARG A 321 -15.46 -5.55 16.08
CA ARG A 321 -15.82 -5.50 17.50
C ARG A 321 -15.99 -6.89 18.09
N GLU A 322 -15.81 -6.99 19.40
CA GLU A 322 -16.12 -8.21 20.14
C GLU A 322 -17.59 -8.63 19.90
N GLY A 323 -17.80 -9.91 19.60
CA GLY A 323 -19.12 -10.46 19.27
C GLY A 323 -19.53 -10.33 17.79
N GLU A 324 -18.72 -9.69 16.95
CA GLU A 324 -18.91 -9.65 15.50
C GLU A 324 -17.91 -10.58 14.79
N VAL A 325 -18.35 -11.26 13.74
CA VAL A 325 -17.49 -12.15 12.95
C VAL A 325 -17.48 -11.72 11.49
N VAL A 326 -16.31 -11.75 10.86
CA VAL A 326 -16.16 -11.46 9.42
C VAL A 326 -16.84 -12.56 8.60
N ILE A 327 -17.76 -12.17 7.72
CA ILE A 327 -18.59 -13.07 6.91
C ILE A 327 -18.29 -13.00 5.41
N SER A 328 -17.47 -12.06 4.95
CA SER A 328 -16.98 -11.95 3.57
C SER A 328 -15.45 -12.03 3.50
N PRO A 329 -14.84 -12.29 2.33
CA PRO A 329 -13.44 -11.99 2.12
C PRO A 329 -13.15 -10.53 2.46
N ALA A 330 -11.99 -10.30 3.07
CA ALA A 330 -11.43 -8.98 3.26
C ALA A 330 -10.74 -8.56 1.97
N VAL A 331 -11.10 -7.40 1.42
CA VAL A 331 -10.65 -6.97 0.10
C VAL A 331 -9.99 -5.61 0.20
N GLU A 332 -8.90 -5.42 -0.53
CA GLU A 332 -8.19 -4.15 -0.68
C GLU A 332 -8.19 -3.70 -2.13
N CYS A 333 -8.34 -2.40 -2.32
CA CYS A 333 -8.18 -1.76 -3.62
C CYS A 333 -7.10 -0.70 -3.55
N SER A 334 -6.28 -0.60 -4.59
CA SER A 334 -5.25 0.44 -4.65
C SER A 334 -5.80 1.86 -4.85
N LEU A 335 -7.10 2.00 -5.12
CA LEU A 335 -7.73 3.31 -5.28
C LEU A 335 -7.94 3.98 -3.92
N THR A 336 -7.10 4.96 -3.62
CA THR A 336 -7.12 5.66 -2.32
C THR A 336 -8.01 6.89 -2.28
N GLN A 337 -8.38 7.45 -3.43
CA GLN A 337 -9.29 8.60 -3.46
C GLN A 337 -10.72 8.18 -3.08
N GLU A 338 -11.39 9.04 -2.31
CA GLU A 338 -12.84 8.97 -2.16
C GLU A 338 -13.51 9.31 -3.50
N LEU A 339 -14.53 8.53 -3.85
CA LEU A 339 -15.26 8.71 -5.09
C LEU A 339 -16.33 9.82 -4.97
N ILE A 340 -16.49 10.60 -6.05
CA ILE A 340 -17.54 11.63 -6.16
C ILE A 340 -18.93 10.97 -6.17
N LYS A 341 -19.04 9.80 -6.81
CA LYS A 341 -20.24 8.96 -6.86
C LYS A 341 -19.90 7.58 -6.30
N PRO A 342 -20.79 6.96 -5.51
CA PRO A 342 -20.49 5.66 -4.92
C PRO A 342 -20.30 4.59 -6.00
N ALA A 343 -19.27 3.77 -5.82
CA ALA A 343 -19.13 2.52 -6.57
C ALA A 343 -20.07 1.47 -6.01
N THR A 344 -20.43 0.50 -6.84
CA THR A 344 -21.23 -0.67 -6.44
C THR A 344 -20.30 -1.85 -6.23
N VAL A 345 -20.23 -2.35 -4.99
CA VAL A 345 -19.42 -3.51 -4.61
C VAL A 345 -20.32 -4.71 -4.41
N VAL A 346 -19.91 -5.86 -4.92
CA VAL A 346 -20.54 -7.16 -4.76
C VAL A 346 -19.55 -8.09 -4.08
N LEU A 347 -19.92 -8.64 -2.93
CA LEU A 347 -19.11 -9.58 -2.17
C LEU A 347 -19.85 -10.88 -1.91
N PRO A 348 -19.16 -12.03 -1.97
CA PRO A 348 -19.73 -13.26 -1.45
C PRO A 348 -19.79 -13.20 0.09
N HIS A 349 -20.75 -13.91 0.68
CA HIS A 349 -20.86 -14.05 2.14
C HIS A 349 -21.11 -15.50 2.55
N CYS A 350 -20.92 -15.78 3.83
CA CYS A 350 -21.10 -17.12 4.40
C CYS A 350 -22.31 -17.27 5.32
N ILE A 351 -23.19 -16.27 5.45
CA ILE A 351 -24.43 -16.39 6.23
C ILE A 351 -25.62 -16.91 5.41
N ASN A 352 -26.53 -17.66 6.03
CA ASN A 352 -27.82 -17.98 5.42
C ASN A 352 -28.74 -16.76 5.46
N HIS A 353 -29.34 -16.40 4.33
CA HIS A 353 -30.41 -15.41 4.31
C HIS A 353 -31.66 -16.01 4.97
N HIS A 354 -31.95 -15.61 6.20
CA HIS A 354 -33.24 -15.82 6.84
C HIS A 354 -34.04 -14.53 6.69
N GLU A 355 -35.30 -14.62 6.25
CA GLU A 355 -36.24 -13.48 6.13
C GLU A 355 -36.54 -12.90 7.52
N ARG A 356 -35.61 -12.15 8.12
CA ARG A 356 -35.88 -11.33 9.31
C ARG A 356 -36.26 -9.92 8.89
N LYS A 357 -37.32 -9.42 9.52
CA LYS A 357 -38.03 -8.22 9.10
C LYS A 357 -37.45 -6.89 9.58
N ASP A 358 -36.56 -6.83 10.58
CA ASP A 358 -36.35 -5.53 11.24
C ASP A 358 -34.95 -5.07 11.61
N ASP A 359 -33.86 -5.82 11.46
CA ASP A 359 -32.52 -5.21 11.59
C ASP A 359 -31.52 -5.98 10.75
N SER A 360 -30.82 -5.30 9.84
CA SER A 360 -29.74 -5.90 9.08
C SER A 360 -28.58 -6.23 10.03
N SER A 361 -28.34 -7.52 10.26
CA SER A 361 -27.22 -8.02 11.04
C SER A 361 -25.87 -7.86 10.35
N VAL A 362 -25.84 -7.31 9.14
CA VAL A 362 -24.62 -7.14 8.33
C VAL A 362 -24.06 -5.75 8.54
N ILE A 363 -22.77 -5.70 8.87
CA ILE A 363 -22.03 -4.48 9.17
C ILE A 363 -20.91 -4.36 8.13
N LEU A 364 -20.85 -3.21 7.47
CA LEU A 364 -19.76 -2.85 6.57
C LEU A 364 -18.64 -2.20 7.38
N TYR A 365 -17.44 -2.74 7.21
CA TYR A 365 -16.20 -2.08 7.56
C TYR A 365 -15.52 -1.61 6.30
N THR A 366 -15.20 -0.31 6.22
CA THR A 366 -14.44 0.26 5.10
C THR A 366 -13.32 1.15 5.60
N LYS A 367 -12.18 1.14 4.93
CA LYS A 367 -11.07 2.04 5.26
C LYS A 367 -11.32 3.42 4.66
N THR A 368 -11.40 4.42 5.52
CA THR A 368 -11.71 5.81 5.14
C THR A 368 -10.47 6.69 5.06
N GLY A 369 -9.34 6.23 5.61
CA GLY A 369 -8.08 6.97 5.62
C GLY A 369 -6.96 6.22 6.33
N PRO A 370 -5.79 6.87 6.52
CA PRO A 370 -4.70 6.31 7.29
C PRO A 370 -5.15 6.05 8.74
N GLU A 371 -5.09 4.77 9.16
CA GLU A 371 -5.46 4.34 10.53
C GLU A 371 -6.93 4.63 10.93
N THR A 372 -7.81 4.85 9.95
CA THR A 372 -9.24 5.10 10.19
C THR A 372 -10.13 4.15 9.39
N PHE A 373 -11.12 3.58 10.07
CA PHE A 373 -12.15 2.72 9.48
C PHE A 373 -13.53 3.31 9.74
N GLY A 374 -14.38 3.30 8.73
CA GLY A 374 -15.82 3.49 8.86
C GLY A 374 -16.50 2.16 9.16
N ARG A 375 -17.45 2.19 10.09
CA ARG A 375 -18.35 1.09 10.44
C ARG A 375 -19.79 1.53 10.22
N SER A 376 -20.57 0.78 9.44
CA SER A 376 -21.98 1.10 9.18
C SER A 376 -22.84 -0.15 9.03
N ASN A 377 -24.11 -0.05 9.38
CA ASN A 377 -25.06 -1.15 9.22
C ASN A 377 -25.63 -1.13 7.79
N LEU A 378 -25.58 -2.25 7.09
CA LEU A 378 -26.10 -2.37 5.72
C LEU A 378 -27.60 -2.60 5.73
N THR A 379 -28.39 -1.53 5.72
CA THR A 379 -29.85 -1.65 5.68
C THR A 379 -30.35 -2.18 4.31
N PRO A 380 -31.54 -2.82 4.26
CA PRO A 380 -32.14 -3.26 2.99
C PRO A 380 -32.47 -2.11 2.01
N ARG A 381 -32.50 -0.87 2.50
CA ARG A 381 -32.72 0.32 1.65
C ARG A 381 -31.48 0.68 0.83
N ILE A 382 -30.29 0.41 1.38
CA ILE A 382 -29.01 0.79 0.78
C ILE A 382 -28.27 -0.41 0.17
N SER A 383 -28.63 -1.64 0.56
CA SER A 383 -27.95 -2.86 0.10
C SER A 383 -28.93 -3.91 -0.40
N GLN A 384 -28.47 -4.75 -1.32
CA GLN A 384 -29.19 -5.93 -1.79
C GLN A 384 -28.47 -7.16 -1.25
N ILE A 385 -29.08 -7.80 -0.25
CA ILE A 385 -28.58 -9.04 0.34
C ILE A 385 -29.32 -10.19 -0.34
N SER A 386 -28.59 -10.98 -1.12
CA SER A 386 -29.12 -12.21 -1.73
C SER A 386 -28.65 -13.43 -0.92
N LYS A 387 -28.87 -14.63 -1.47
CA LYS A 387 -28.45 -15.88 -0.83
C LYS A 387 -26.93 -16.07 -0.81
N ASN A 388 -26.23 -15.59 -1.83
CA ASN A 388 -24.80 -15.89 -2.04
C ASN A 388 -23.93 -14.63 -2.07
N GLU A 389 -24.52 -13.47 -2.34
CA GLU A 389 -23.81 -12.21 -2.54
C GLU A 389 -24.54 -11.06 -1.84
N ILE A 390 -23.75 -10.11 -1.36
CA ILE A 390 -24.21 -8.83 -0.80
C ILE A 390 -23.69 -7.74 -1.71
N LYS A 391 -24.61 -6.89 -2.16
CA LYS A 391 -24.33 -5.74 -3.00
C LYS A 391 -24.59 -4.45 -2.23
N PHE A 392 -23.60 -3.57 -2.19
CA PHE A 392 -23.70 -2.30 -1.47
C PHE A 392 -22.96 -1.17 -2.19
N PRO A 393 -23.43 0.07 -2.07
CA PRO A 393 -22.72 1.25 -2.55
C PRO A 393 -21.66 1.69 -1.52
N THR A 394 -20.53 2.19 -2.00
CA THR A 394 -19.57 2.91 -1.15
C THR A 394 -18.72 3.89 -1.96
N ARG A 395 -18.36 5.02 -1.34
CA ARG A 395 -17.37 5.98 -1.86
C ARG A 395 -15.93 5.63 -1.49
N HIS A 396 -15.73 4.72 -0.53
CA HIS A 396 -14.44 4.36 0.02
C HIS A 396 -14.02 2.97 -0.45
N LEU A 397 -13.11 2.95 -1.43
CA LEU A 397 -12.59 1.71 -2.01
C LEU A 397 -11.23 1.28 -1.45
N GLN A 398 -10.70 1.85 -0.39
CA GLN A 398 -9.34 1.49 0.04
C GLN A 398 -9.25 0.03 0.55
N ALA A 399 -10.17 -0.35 1.43
CA ALA A 399 -10.31 -1.71 1.92
C ALA A 399 -11.71 -1.91 2.47
N TRP A 400 -12.28 -3.09 2.33
CA TRP A 400 -13.59 -3.39 2.88
C TRP A 400 -13.76 -4.86 3.29
N ALA A 401 -14.60 -5.08 4.29
CA ALA A 401 -15.05 -6.38 4.74
C ALA A 401 -16.45 -6.27 5.32
N LEU A 402 -17.21 -7.37 5.28
CA LEU A 402 -18.52 -7.47 5.92
C LEU A 402 -18.40 -8.33 7.17
N SER A 403 -18.91 -7.84 8.29
CA SER A 403 -19.09 -8.61 9.51
C SER A 403 -20.57 -8.82 9.80
N SER A 404 -20.86 -9.74 10.72
CA SER A 404 -22.19 -9.89 11.29
C SER A 404 -22.13 -10.28 12.76
N ASN A 405 -23.14 -9.83 13.50
CA ASN A 405 -23.42 -10.29 14.86
C ASN A 405 -24.45 -11.45 14.90
N ASP A 406 -25.14 -11.72 13.78
CA ASP A 406 -26.07 -12.84 13.66
C ASP A 406 -25.41 -13.98 12.88
N LEU A 407 -24.79 -14.89 13.64
CA LEU A 407 -24.14 -16.06 13.05
C LEU A 407 -25.11 -17.25 12.91
N GLN A 408 -26.42 -17.05 13.10
CA GLN A 408 -27.38 -18.13 12.87
C GLN A 408 -27.34 -18.55 11.40
N GLY A 409 -26.86 -19.77 11.17
CA GLY A 409 -26.76 -20.30 9.83
C GLY A 409 -25.46 -19.92 9.09
N LEU A 410 -24.40 -19.57 9.81
CA LEU A 410 -23.04 -19.46 9.25
C LEU A 410 -22.68 -20.76 8.51
N GLN A 411 -22.58 -20.69 7.20
CA GLN A 411 -22.21 -21.79 6.31
C GLN A 411 -20.70 -21.93 6.23
N LEU A 412 -20.22 -23.16 6.33
CA LEU A 412 -18.84 -23.54 6.08
C LEU A 412 -18.79 -24.74 5.13
N LYS A 413 -17.64 -24.92 4.49
CA LYS A 413 -17.30 -26.11 3.70
C LYS A 413 -16.28 -26.95 4.46
N CYS A 414 -16.46 -28.27 4.40
CA CYS A 414 -15.47 -29.24 4.85
C CYS A 414 -14.85 -29.94 3.65
N VAL A 415 -13.52 -30.02 3.63
CA VAL A 415 -12.76 -30.75 2.61
C VAL A 415 -11.74 -31.65 3.30
N VAL A 416 -11.63 -32.89 2.83
CA VAL A 416 -10.78 -33.91 3.44
C VAL A 416 -9.81 -34.47 2.42
N PHE A 417 -8.54 -34.51 2.81
CA PHE A 417 -7.43 -35.00 2.00
C PHE A 417 -6.69 -36.15 2.68
N GLN A 418 -6.20 -37.10 1.89
CA GLN A 418 -5.27 -38.16 2.32
C GLN A 418 -4.02 -38.17 1.44
N PRO A 419 -2.87 -38.64 1.95
CA PRO A 419 -1.68 -38.88 1.13
C PRO A 419 -1.95 -39.84 -0.03
N LEU A 420 -1.43 -39.51 -1.22
CA LEU A 420 -1.53 -40.33 -2.42
C LEU A 420 -0.71 -41.62 -2.30
N VAL A 421 0.44 -41.53 -1.62
CA VAL A 421 1.36 -42.65 -1.38
C VAL A 421 1.57 -42.78 0.12
N MET A 422 1.40 -43.99 0.64
CA MET A 422 1.78 -44.37 2.00
C MET A 422 2.53 -45.68 1.98
N THR A 423 3.56 -45.78 2.80
CA THR A 423 4.23 -47.05 3.10
C THR A 423 3.47 -47.82 4.17
N HIS A 424 3.61 -49.15 4.20
CA HIS A 424 2.91 -50.00 5.17
C HIS A 424 3.26 -49.73 6.65
N ALA A 425 4.36 -49.00 6.91
CA ALA A 425 4.79 -48.62 8.26
C ALA A 425 4.19 -47.29 8.73
N GLU A 426 3.62 -46.49 7.83
CA GLU A 426 3.09 -45.16 8.13
C GLU A 426 1.66 -45.23 8.68
N LYS A 427 1.36 -44.35 9.64
CA LYS A 427 0.00 -44.20 10.16
C LYS A 427 -0.83 -43.41 9.14
N PRO A 428 -2.08 -43.82 8.87
CA PRO A 428 -2.96 -43.06 7.99
C PRO A 428 -3.20 -41.67 8.57
N THR A 429 -2.90 -40.63 7.78
CA THR A 429 -3.16 -39.24 8.14
C THR A 429 -4.23 -38.64 7.24
N LEU A 430 -5.13 -37.87 7.84
CA LEU A 430 -6.14 -37.10 7.13
C LEU A 430 -5.94 -35.62 7.45
N ARG A 431 -5.96 -34.79 6.41
CA ARG A 431 -6.02 -33.33 6.55
C ARG A 431 -7.46 -32.89 6.33
N VAL A 432 -8.05 -32.30 7.36
CA VAL A 432 -9.43 -31.81 7.33
C VAL A 432 -9.38 -30.29 7.36
N TYR A 433 -9.89 -29.67 6.30
CA TYR A 433 -10.00 -28.23 6.16
C TYR A 433 -11.44 -27.81 6.38
N ILE A 434 -11.63 -26.82 7.24
CA ILE A 434 -12.90 -26.15 7.46
C ILE A 434 -12.72 -24.72 6.98
N VAL A 435 -13.42 -24.37 5.92
CA VAL A 435 -13.19 -23.13 5.20
C VAL A 435 -14.51 -22.43 4.90
N HIS A 436 -14.43 -21.12 4.64
CA HIS A 436 -15.58 -20.38 4.15
C HIS A 436 -16.07 -20.92 2.79
N PRO A 437 -17.37 -20.79 2.48
CA PRO A 437 -17.99 -21.44 1.33
C PRO A 437 -17.75 -20.71 0.01
N TYR A 438 -16.83 -19.75 -0.04
CA TYR A 438 -16.52 -18.95 -1.23
C TYR A 438 -16.12 -19.84 -2.41
N ILE A 439 -16.26 -19.28 -3.62
CA ILE A 439 -15.88 -19.96 -4.87
C ILE A 439 -14.34 -20.14 -4.87
N ASN A 440 -13.83 -21.22 -5.47
CA ASN A 440 -12.43 -21.56 -5.71
C ASN A 440 -11.43 -21.73 -4.53
N TYR A 441 -11.77 -21.37 -3.28
CA TYR A 441 -10.89 -21.61 -2.12
C TYR A 441 -10.49 -23.10 -1.95
N VAL A 442 -11.38 -24.01 -2.35
CA VAL A 442 -11.15 -25.46 -2.30
C VAL A 442 -10.19 -25.92 -3.39
N GLU A 443 -10.22 -25.27 -4.56
CA GLU A 443 -9.33 -25.58 -5.67
C GLU A 443 -7.88 -25.21 -5.33
N ASP A 444 -7.66 -24.06 -4.68
CA ASP A 444 -6.34 -23.64 -4.22
C ASP A 444 -5.76 -24.58 -3.17
N ILE A 445 -6.58 -24.98 -2.18
CA ILE A 445 -6.18 -25.99 -1.19
C ILE A 445 -5.84 -27.29 -1.91
N THR A 446 -6.62 -27.69 -2.90
CA THR A 446 -6.38 -28.90 -3.68
C THR A 446 -5.06 -28.82 -4.45
N ASN A 447 -4.76 -27.68 -5.07
CA ASN A 447 -3.52 -27.46 -5.81
C ASN A 447 -2.30 -27.46 -4.88
N LYS A 448 -2.40 -26.79 -3.73
CA LYS A 448 -1.37 -26.78 -2.67
C LYS A 448 -1.11 -28.18 -2.10
N GLU A 449 -2.16 -28.95 -1.90
CA GLU A 449 -2.06 -30.33 -1.40
C GLU A 449 -1.45 -31.28 -2.43
N LYS A 450 -1.73 -31.07 -3.73
CA LYS A 450 -1.10 -31.84 -4.83
C LYS A 450 0.37 -31.49 -5.03
N SER A 451 0.76 -30.23 -4.85
CA SER A 451 2.15 -29.77 -5.01
C SER A 451 3.01 -29.95 -3.76
N SER A 452 2.44 -30.45 -2.66
CA SER A 452 3.15 -30.73 -1.42
C SER A 452 4.20 -31.84 -1.61
N PRO A 453 5.33 -31.84 -0.87
CA PRO A 453 6.36 -32.89 -0.95
C PRO A 453 5.82 -34.30 -0.76
N VAL A 454 4.77 -34.44 0.04
CA VAL A 454 3.92 -35.63 0.09
C VAL A 454 2.60 -35.24 -0.57
N PRO A 455 2.32 -35.66 -1.81
CA PRO A 455 1.10 -35.26 -2.49
C PRO A 455 -0.12 -35.86 -1.80
N TYR A 456 -1.15 -35.04 -1.60
CA TYR A 456 -2.44 -35.49 -1.07
C TYR A 456 -3.53 -35.47 -2.15
N CYS A 457 -4.50 -36.38 -2.05
CA CYS A 457 -5.70 -36.41 -2.86
C CYS A 457 -6.95 -36.20 -2.00
N GLN A 458 -7.94 -35.53 -2.59
CA GLN A 458 -9.25 -35.33 -1.95
C GLN A 458 -10.01 -36.66 -1.90
N VAL A 459 -10.49 -37.05 -0.72
CA VAL A 459 -11.14 -38.36 -0.50
C VAL A 459 -12.65 -38.29 -0.38
N MET A 460 -13.19 -37.09 -0.13
CA MET A 460 -14.61 -36.86 0.03
C MET A 460 -15.05 -35.69 -0.83
N LYS A 461 -16.25 -35.79 -1.40
CA LYS A 461 -16.90 -34.64 -2.01
C LYS A 461 -17.09 -33.56 -0.94
N GLU A 462 -16.82 -32.31 -1.32
CA GLU A 462 -17.07 -31.17 -0.44
C GLU A 462 -18.53 -31.18 0.04
N PHE A 463 -18.72 -30.89 1.33
CA PHE A 463 -20.06 -30.74 1.88
C PHE A 463 -20.15 -29.43 2.68
N ARG A 464 -21.32 -28.81 2.59
CA ARG A 464 -21.64 -27.58 3.32
C ARG A 464 -22.39 -27.94 4.59
N PHE A 465 -22.05 -27.26 5.67
CA PHE A 465 -22.76 -27.36 6.94
C PHE A 465 -22.92 -25.99 7.56
N SER A 466 -23.95 -25.81 8.37
CA SER A 466 -24.18 -24.58 9.12
C SER A 466 -23.75 -24.78 10.57
N ILE A 467 -23.13 -23.76 11.15
CA ILE A 467 -22.86 -23.70 12.57
C ILE A 467 -24.00 -22.93 13.24
N GLU A 468 -24.48 -23.45 14.37
CA GLU A 468 -25.33 -22.72 15.30
C GLU A 468 -24.47 -22.21 16.45
N LEU A 469 -24.68 -20.96 16.86
CA LEU A 469 -24.10 -20.37 18.07
C LEU A 469 -24.69 -21.04 19.32
N ARG A 470 -24.22 -22.24 19.62
CA ARG A 470 -24.39 -22.89 20.91
C ARG A 470 -22.99 -23.13 21.44
N ALA A 471 -22.35 -22.15 22.10
CA ALA A 471 -20.98 -22.19 22.66
C ALA A 471 -20.39 -23.60 22.88
N ARG A 472 -19.97 -24.25 21.79
CA ARG A 472 -19.60 -25.66 21.73
C ARG A 472 -18.60 -25.79 20.61
N ASP A 473 -17.48 -26.41 20.92
CA ASP A 473 -16.45 -26.69 19.96
C ASP A 473 -16.94 -27.60 18.84
N LEU A 474 -16.35 -27.41 17.66
CA LEU A 474 -16.56 -28.31 16.55
C LEU A 474 -15.85 -29.64 16.86
N LYS A 475 -16.63 -30.73 16.81
CA LYS A 475 -16.15 -32.08 17.12
C LYS A 475 -15.98 -32.87 15.83
N ILE A 476 -14.73 -33.20 15.52
CA ILE A 476 -14.40 -34.10 14.41
C ILE A 476 -14.26 -35.51 14.97
N LEU A 477 -15.05 -36.43 14.41
CA LEU A 477 -15.12 -37.83 14.84
C LEU A 477 -14.71 -38.73 13.68
N PHE A 478 -13.73 -39.59 13.92
CA PHE A 478 -13.35 -40.65 13.01
C PHE A 478 -13.89 -41.98 13.56
N VAL A 479 -14.73 -42.66 12.79
CA VAL A 479 -15.39 -43.91 13.17
C VAL A 479 -15.17 -44.94 12.06
N ASP A 480 -14.51 -46.05 12.39
CA ASP A 480 -14.27 -47.16 11.45
C ASP A 480 -15.24 -48.35 11.66
N GLY A 481 -16.29 -48.14 12.47
CA GLY A 481 -17.26 -49.16 12.88
C GLY A 481 -16.91 -49.88 14.18
N THR A 482 -15.64 -49.85 14.62
CA THR A 482 -15.16 -50.55 15.85
C THR A 482 -14.38 -49.65 16.81
N LYS A 483 -13.71 -48.61 16.31
CA LYS A 483 -12.92 -47.65 17.08
C LYS A 483 -13.39 -46.23 16.81
N ARG A 484 -13.35 -45.41 17.86
CA ARG A 484 -13.76 -44.00 17.83
C ARG A 484 -12.61 -43.12 18.29
N ASN A 485 -12.08 -42.32 17.38
CA ASN A 485 -11.12 -41.27 17.71
C ASN A 485 -11.81 -39.90 17.64
N LYS A 486 -11.63 -39.09 18.69
CA LYS A 486 -12.27 -37.79 18.83
C LYS A 486 -11.22 -36.69 18.89
N ARG A 487 -11.39 -35.66 18.08
CA ARG A 487 -10.59 -34.43 18.13
C ARG A 487 -11.52 -33.23 18.32
N ALA A 488 -11.24 -32.42 19.32
CA ALA A 488 -11.88 -31.11 19.47
C ALA A 488 -11.07 -30.10 18.67
N VAL A 489 -11.75 -29.25 17.91
CA VAL A 489 -11.14 -28.10 17.24
C VAL A 489 -11.68 -26.87 17.95
N ASN A 490 -10.80 -26.17 18.65
CA ASN A 490 -11.13 -24.86 19.20
C ASN A 490 -11.34 -23.92 18.02
N MET A 491 -12.53 -23.33 17.92
CA MET A 491 -12.73 -22.20 17.03
C MET A 491 -12.13 -20.97 17.72
N PRO A 492 -11.41 -20.09 17.00
CA PRO A 492 -11.00 -18.81 17.57
C PRO A 492 -12.27 -18.07 18.05
N GLU A 493 -12.20 -17.55 19.27
CA GLU A 493 -13.26 -16.69 19.86
C GLU A 493 -13.44 -15.39 19.08
#